data_AF-A0A642C3P2-F1
#
_entry.id   AF-A0A642C3P2-F1
#
_cell.length_a   1.000
_cell.length_b   1.000
_cell.length_c   1.000
_cell.angle_alpha   90.00
_cell.angle_beta   90.00
_cell.angle_gamma   90.00
#
_symmetry.space_group_name_H-M   'P 1'
#
loop_
_entity.id
_entity.type
_entity.pdbx_description
1 polymer ?
#
loop_
_entity_poly.entity_id
_entity_poly.type
_entity_poly.pdbx_seq_one_letter_code
_entity_poly.pdbx_strand_id
1 'polypeptide(L)'
;MAESPQFETLAQSLSSTLQSLEQKRKELKKQGHSTGIWVGGIILVIGIAFSLYANAALIGVGIAAGLALLAYYSCINAKSQELSTYYKQEVIAQVLQSFCENAVFTPEEGIKESTFRNCALFTSPDRYHTEDLIQGRVGKTDFCCAETHAEERTTRVNSKGQTSHYWVD
;
A
#
# COMPACT_ATOMS: atom_id res chain seq x y z
N MET A 1 -0.71 -21.98 -29.97
CA MET A 1 -0.92 -20.94 -28.94
C MET A 1 -0.23 -19.70 -29.47
N ALA A 2 -0.92 -18.89 -30.26
CA ALA A 2 -0.34 -17.71 -30.88
C ALA A 2 -0.43 -16.56 -29.87
N GLU A 3 0.71 -16.07 -29.39
CA GLU A 3 0.77 -14.84 -28.60
C GLU A 3 0.16 -13.72 -29.45
N SER A 4 -0.91 -13.10 -28.96
CA SER A 4 -1.66 -12.11 -29.72
C SER A 4 -0.83 -10.82 -29.83
N PRO A 5 -0.75 -10.17 -31.01
CA PRO A 5 0.01 -8.93 -31.22
C PRO A 5 -0.42 -7.77 -30.30
N GLN A 6 -1.61 -7.85 -29.68
CA GLN A 6 -2.06 -6.92 -28.65
C GLN A 6 -1.30 -7.03 -27.33
N PHE A 7 -0.78 -8.21 -26.98
CA PHE A 7 -0.04 -8.39 -25.72
C PHE A 7 1.35 -7.79 -25.81
N GLU A 8 2.04 -7.94 -26.95
CA GLU A 8 3.37 -7.34 -27.17
C GLU A 8 3.31 -5.81 -27.19
N THR A 9 2.31 -5.22 -27.85
CA THR A 9 2.13 -3.76 -27.84
C THR A 9 1.82 -3.25 -26.44
N LEU A 10 1.06 -4.01 -25.65
CA LEU A 10 0.78 -3.67 -24.26
C LEU A 10 2.03 -3.81 -23.39
N ALA A 11 2.78 -4.91 -23.48
CA ALA A 11 4.05 -5.07 -22.78
C ALA A 11 5.04 -3.92 -23.10
N GLN A 12 5.11 -3.50 -24.36
CA GLN A 12 5.94 -2.38 -24.79
C GLN A 12 5.47 -1.04 -24.18
N SER A 13 4.15 -0.79 -24.15
CA SER A 13 3.56 0.41 -23.55
C SER A 13 3.70 0.44 -22.02
N LEU A 14 3.63 -0.71 -21.37
CA LEU A 14 3.79 -0.84 -19.92
C LEU A 14 5.24 -0.72 -19.51
N SER A 15 6.18 -1.19 -20.34
CA SER A 15 7.62 -1.07 -20.08
C SER A 15 8.04 0.40 -19.92
N SER A 16 7.58 1.29 -20.82
CA SER A 16 7.88 2.72 -20.71
C SER A 16 7.22 3.37 -19.48
N THR A 17 5.97 3.01 -19.19
CA THR A 17 5.27 3.49 -17.99
C THR A 17 5.94 2.99 -16.69
N LEU A 18 6.33 1.71 -16.61
CA LEU A 18 7.06 1.13 -15.49
C LEU A 18 8.43 1.79 -15.30
N GLN A 19 9.16 2.08 -16.40
CA GLN A 19 10.41 2.83 -16.32
C GLN A 19 10.21 4.24 -15.76
N SER A 20 9.16 4.94 -16.20
CA SER A 20 8.82 6.27 -15.67
C SER A 20 8.46 6.22 -14.17
N LEU A 21 7.77 5.18 -13.73
CA LEU A 21 7.45 4.96 -12.31
C LEU A 21 8.70 4.63 -11.49
N GLU A 22 9.61 3.83 -12.03
CA GLU A 22 10.86 3.51 -11.35
C GLU A 22 11.73 4.77 -11.20
N GLN A 23 11.76 5.62 -12.21
CA GLN A 23 12.39 6.94 -12.15
C GLN A 23 11.71 7.82 -11.09
N LYS A 24 10.38 7.90 -11.08
CA LYS A 24 9.62 8.65 -10.08
C LYS A 24 9.83 8.11 -8.66
N ARG A 25 9.95 6.80 -8.46
CA ARG A 25 10.34 6.18 -7.18
C ARG A 25 11.73 6.63 -6.74
N LYS A 26 12.72 6.61 -7.65
CA LYS A 26 14.08 7.07 -7.37
C LYS A 26 14.11 8.56 -7.03
N GLU A 27 13.34 9.36 -7.75
CA GLU A 27 13.21 10.80 -7.53
C GLU A 27 12.53 11.10 -6.19
N LEU A 28 11.39 10.50 -5.89
CA LEU A 28 10.70 10.68 -4.60
C LEU A 28 11.55 10.19 -3.42
N LYS A 29 12.32 9.11 -3.59
CA LYS A 29 13.27 8.65 -2.56
C LYS A 29 14.39 9.67 -2.34
N LYS A 30 14.93 10.25 -3.42
CA LYS A 30 15.97 11.28 -3.36
C LYS A 30 15.44 12.59 -2.77
N GLN A 31 14.23 13.01 -3.17
CA GLN A 31 13.57 14.21 -2.72
C GLN A 31 13.16 14.08 -1.24
N GLY A 32 12.59 12.95 -0.82
CA GLY A 32 12.26 12.67 0.57
C GLY A 32 13.48 12.67 1.48
N HIS A 33 14.60 12.10 1.02
CA HIS A 33 15.86 12.15 1.78
C HIS A 33 16.42 13.58 1.88
N SER A 34 16.41 14.34 0.79
CA SER A 34 16.93 15.71 0.76
C SER A 34 16.07 16.68 1.58
N THR A 35 14.75 16.62 1.47
CA THR A 35 13.82 17.45 2.26
C THR A 35 13.84 17.04 3.72
N GLY A 36 13.89 15.74 4.03
CA GLY A 36 13.98 15.22 5.40
C GLY A 36 15.25 15.68 6.13
N ILE A 37 16.41 15.69 5.45
CA ILE A 37 17.66 16.21 6.02
C ILE A 37 17.55 17.71 6.33
N TRP A 38 16.94 18.50 5.43
CA TRP A 38 16.78 19.94 5.62
C TRP A 38 15.84 20.27 6.79
N VAL A 39 14.66 19.65 6.84
CA VAL A 39 13.67 19.86 7.90
C VAL A 39 14.19 19.36 9.25
N GLY A 40 14.79 18.16 9.28
CA GLY A 40 15.41 17.62 10.50
C GLY A 40 16.55 18.49 11.01
N GLY A 41 17.37 19.03 10.11
CA GLY A 41 18.45 19.97 10.46
C GLY A 41 17.94 21.25 11.09
N ILE A 42 16.88 21.87 10.54
CA ILE A 42 16.26 23.09 11.12
C ILE A 42 15.71 22.82 12.52
N ILE A 43 14.95 21.73 12.70
CA ILE A 43 14.36 21.35 14.00
C ILE A 43 15.46 21.13 15.04
N LEU A 44 16.56 20.48 14.66
CA LEU A 44 17.68 20.21 15.54
C LEU A 44 18.41 21.49 15.96
N VAL A 45 18.65 22.43 15.03
CA VAL A 45 19.28 23.74 15.34
C VAL A 45 18.39 24.57 16.29
N ILE A 46 17.09 24.64 16.02
CA ILE A 46 16.13 25.37 16.87
C ILE A 46 16.05 24.72 18.25
N GLY A 47 15.99 23.38 18.32
CA GLY A 47 15.93 22.64 19.58
C GLY A 47 17.19 22.78 20.43
N ILE A 48 18.38 22.80 19.83
CA ILE A 48 19.64 23.06 20.54
C ILE A 48 19.66 24.49 21.09
N ALA A 49 19.31 25.49 20.27
CA ALA A 49 19.27 26.89 20.69
C ALA A 49 18.29 27.11 21.87
N PHE A 50 17.11 26.49 21.81
CA PHE A 50 16.11 26.54 22.88
C PHE A 50 16.58 25.81 24.16
N SER A 51 17.24 24.66 24.02
CA SER A 51 17.77 23.89 25.17
C SER A 51 18.88 24.64 25.91
N LEU A 52 19.75 25.33 25.17
CA LEU A 52 20.79 26.21 25.72
C LEU A 52 20.18 27.42 26.44
N TYR A 53 19.13 28.02 25.87
CA TYR A 53 18.40 29.14 26.49
C TYR A 53 17.70 28.72 27.81
N ALA A 54 17.11 27.53 27.84
CA ALA A 54 16.36 27.02 28.99
C ALA A 54 17.23 26.35 30.07
N ASN A 55 18.56 26.30 29.92
CA ASN A 55 19.49 25.53 30.77
C ASN A 55 19.11 24.04 30.95
N ALA A 56 18.35 23.48 30.01
CA ALA A 56 17.90 22.08 30.03
C ALA A 56 18.87 21.11 29.33
N ALA A 57 20.04 21.64 28.92
CA ALA A 57 21.17 21.01 28.26
C ALA A 57 20.88 19.62 27.63
N LEU A 58 21.12 18.54 28.38
CA LEU A 58 21.05 17.16 27.87
C LEU A 58 19.62 16.68 27.58
N ILE A 59 18.64 17.07 28.40
CA ILE A 59 17.25 16.60 28.26
C ILE A 59 16.58 17.29 27.07
N GLY A 60 16.80 18.60 26.90
CA GLY A 60 16.25 19.36 25.77
C GLY A 60 16.84 18.94 24.42
N VAL A 61 18.14 18.61 24.38
CA VAL A 61 18.79 18.09 23.17
C VAL A 61 18.25 16.71 22.79
N GLY A 62 18.00 15.84 23.77
CA GLY A 62 17.40 14.53 23.53
C GLY A 62 16.00 14.61 22.91
N ILE A 63 15.14 15.50 23.43
CA ILE A 63 13.78 15.71 22.90
C ILE A 63 13.83 16.29 21.48
N ALA A 64 14.71 17.27 21.24
CA ALA A 64 14.88 17.86 19.91
C ALA A 64 15.36 16.83 18.86
N ALA A 65 16.30 15.97 19.23
CA ALA A 65 16.77 14.89 18.37
C ALA A 65 15.66 13.87 18.06
N GLY A 66 14.85 13.52 19.07
CA GLY A 66 13.69 12.63 18.89
C GLY A 66 12.63 13.21 17.94
N LEU A 67 12.30 14.49 18.07
CA LEU A 67 11.35 15.17 17.18
C LEU A 67 11.89 15.31 15.75
N ALA A 68 13.19 15.60 15.58
CA ALA A 68 13.82 15.66 14.27
C ALA A 68 13.81 14.29 13.56
N LEU A 69 14.05 13.20 14.29
CA LEU A 69 13.95 11.84 13.76
C LEU A 69 12.52 11.48 13.36
N LEU A 70 11.54 11.77 14.22
CA LEU A 70 10.12 11.52 13.91
C LEU A 70 9.66 12.29 12.67
N ALA A 71 10.05 13.56 12.54
CA ALA A 71 9.76 14.37 11.35
C ALA A 71 10.43 13.82 10.08
N TYR A 72 11.66 13.33 10.19
CA TYR A 72 12.38 12.68 9.10
C TYR A 72 11.67 11.41 8.62
N TYR A 73 11.27 10.53 9.56
CA TYR A 73 10.56 9.29 9.23
C TYR A 73 9.17 9.56 8.63
N SER A 74 8.42 10.52 9.16
CA SER A 74 7.08 10.85 8.66
C SER A 74 7.10 11.45 7.25
N CYS A 75 8.08 12.30 6.92
CA CYS A 75 8.25 12.80 5.55
C CYS A 75 8.56 11.69 4.53
N ILE A 76 9.35 10.68 4.92
CA ILE A 76 9.65 9.53 4.06
C ILE A 76 8.40 8.68 3.83
N ASN A 77 7.64 8.40 4.89
CA ASN A 77 6.43 7.57 4.81
C ASN A 77 5.32 8.24 3.98
N ALA A 78 5.11 9.55 4.16
CA ALA A 78 4.11 10.29 3.39
C ALA A 78 4.38 10.22 1.87
N LYS A 79 5.66 10.31 1.47
CA LYS A 79 6.07 10.21 0.07
C LYS A 79 5.97 8.79 -0.49
N SER A 80 6.13 7.77 0.35
CA SER A 80 5.89 6.37 -0.03
C SER A 80 4.42 6.10 -0.32
N GLN A 81 3.51 6.72 0.45
CA GLN A 81 2.07 6.56 0.26
C GLN A 81 1.58 7.25 -1.02
N GLU A 82 2.10 8.44 -1.33
CA GLU A 82 1.84 9.15 -2.59
C GLU A 82 2.26 8.34 -3.82
N LEU A 83 3.39 7.61 -3.74
CA LEU A 83 3.85 6.72 -4.81
C LEU A 83 2.92 5.51 -4.99
N SER A 84 2.43 4.92 -3.89
CA SER A 84 1.50 3.78 -3.93
C SER A 84 0.19 4.17 -4.62
N THR A 85 -0.39 5.32 -4.25
CA THR A 85 -1.61 5.84 -4.87
C THR A 85 -1.42 6.11 -6.37
N TYR A 86 -0.30 6.73 -6.77
CA TYR A 86 -0.01 7.02 -8.18
C TYR A 86 0.23 5.73 -9.00
N TYR A 87 0.88 4.72 -8.43
CA TYR A 87 1.05 3.42 -9.09
C TYR A 87 -0.30 2.73 -9.32
N LYS A 88 -1.14 2.73 -8.29
CA LYS A 88 -2.49 2.15 -8.33
C LYS A 88 -3.38 2.87 -9.34
N GLN A 89 -3.34 4.20 -9.43
CA GLN A 89 -4.19 4.95 -10.36
C GLN A 89 -3.69 4.94 -11.81
N GLU A 90 -2.39 5.15 -12.05
CA GLU A 90 -1.95 5.47 -13.42
C GLU A 90 -1.53 4.23 -14.21
N VAL A 91 -1.14 3.16 -13.53
CA VAL A 91 -0.63 1.95 -14.20
C VAL A 91 -1.63 0.84 -14.22
N ILE A 92 -2.24 0.54 -13.06
CA ILE A 92 -3.24 -0.52 -12.99
C ILE A 92 -4.46 -0.15 -13.83
N ALA A 93 -4.93 1.11 -13.81
CA ALA A 93 -6.05 1.53 -14.65
C ALA A 93 -5.75 1.46 -16.17
N GLN A 94 -4.54 1.85 -16.61
CA GLN A 94 -4.16 1.79 -18.03
C GLN A 94 -4.03 0.36 -18.55
N VAL A 95 -3.45 -0.54 -17.75
CA VAL A 95 -3.40 -1.99 -18.06
C VAL A 95 -4.83 -2.50 -18.22
N LEU A 96 -5.69 -2.23 -17.24
CA LEU A 96 -7.04 -2.76 -17.18
C LEU A 96 -7.91 -2.26 -18.33
N GLN A 97 -7.88 -0.97 -18.64
CA GLN A 97 -8.63 -0.39 -19.77
C GLN A 97 -8.18 -0.95 -21.12
N SER A 98 -6.92 -1.39 -21.22
CA SER A 98 -6.39 -1.93 -22.48
C SER A 98 -6.81 -3.37 -22.76
N PHE A 99 -7.02 -4.18 -21.71
CA PHE A 99 -7.39 -5.59 -21.84
C PHE A 99 -8.89 -5.84 -21.65
N CYS A 100 -9.60 -4.95 -20.96
CA CYS A 100 -10.96 -5.16 -20.51
C CYS A 100 -11.83 -3.95 -20.85
N GLU A 101 -12.97 -4.19 -21.52
CA GLU A 101 -13.95 -3.14 -21.82
C GLU A 101 -14.57 -2.64 -20.51
N ASN A 102 -14.65 -1.31 -20.36
CA ASN A 102 -15.21 -0.64 -19.18
C ASN A 102 -14.57 -1.08 -17.85
N ALA A 103 -13.27 -1.37 -17.85
CA ALA A 103 -12.58 -1.78 -16.64
C ALA A 103 -12.45 -0.61 -15.65
N VAL A 104 -12.88 -0.84 -14.41
CA VAL A 104 -12.81 0.10 -13.29
C VAL A 104 -11.94 -0.52 -12.21
N PHE A 105 -10.94 0.23 -11.75
CA PHE A 105 -10.11 -0.14 -10.62
C PHE A 105 -10.38 0.80 -9.45
N THR A 106 -10.79 0.24 -8.32
CA THR A 106 -11.12 0.96 -7.10
C THR A 106 -10.28 0.40 -5.95
N PRO A 107 -9.12 1.01 -5.65
CA PRO A 107 -8.13 0.43 -4.75
C PRO A 107 -8.58 0.33 -3.29
N GLU A 108 -9.45 1.24 -2.84
CA GLU A 108 -9.97 1.29 -1.47
C GLU A 108 -11.23 0.42 -1.27
N GLU A 109 -11.76 -0.13 -2.36
CA GLU A 109 -12.93 -1.01 -2.31
C GLU A 109 -12.53 -2.45 -2.61
N GLY A 110 -13.40 -3.38 -2.22
CA GLY A 110 -13.21 -4.80 -2.44
C GLY A 110 -14.54 -5.51 -2.68
N ILE A 111 -14.51 -6.83 -2.81
CA ILE A 111 -15.74 -7.60 -2.99
C ILE A 111 -16.54 -7.60 -1.69
N LYS A 112 -17.83 -7.27 -1.73
CA LYS A 112 -18.67 -7.32 -0.53
C LYS A 112 -18.66 -8.73 0.08
N GLU A 113 -18.54 -8.80 1.40
CA GLU A 113 -18.52 -10.08 2.13
C GLU A 113 -19.75 -10.94 1.82
N SER A 114 -20.92 -10.31 1.65
CA SER A 114 -22.14 -11.02 1.24
C SER A 114 -22.00 -11.66 -0.14
N THR A 115 -21.40 -10.96 -1.11
CA THR A 115 -21.08 -11.51 -2.44
C THR A 115 -20.12 -12.69 -2.30
N PHE A 116 -19.05 -12.54 -1.52
CA PHE A 116 -18.07 -13.60 -1.26
C PHE A 116 -18.73 -14.86 -0.66
N ARG A 117 -19.55 -14.69 0.38
CA ARG A 117 -20.30 -15.79 1.03
C ARG A 117 -21.31 -16.42 0.07
N ASN A 118 -22.01 -15.62 -0.72
CA ASN A 118 -23.03 -16.08 -1.67
C ASN A 118 -22.46 -16.82 -2.88
N CYS A 119 -21.18 -16.60 -3.22
CA CYS A 119 -20.50 -17.38 -4.25
C CYS A 119 -20.38 -18.86 -3.86
N ALA A 120 -20.46 -19.19 -2.55
CA ALA A 120 -20.36 -20.55 -2.01
C ALA A 120 -19.09 -21.31 -2.48
N LEU A 121 -18.05 -20.56 -2.86
CA LEU A 121 -16.75 -21.10 -3.29
C LEU A 121 -15.82 -21.36 -2.10
N PHE A 122 -16.04 -20.68 -0.98
CA PHE A 122 -15.22 -20.72 0.23
C PHE A 122 -16.09 -20.87 1.47
N THR A 123 -15.49 -21.35 2.56
CA THR A 123 -16.13 -21.38 3.88
C THR A 123 -16.44 -19.94 4.33
N SER A 124 -17.52 -19.78 5.08
CA SER A 124 -17.87 -18.49 5.67
C SER A 124 -16.77 -18.04 6.64
N PRO A 125 -16.08 -16.92 6.37
CA PRO A 125 -14.97 -16.48 7.19
C PRO A 125 -15.48 -15.86 8.51
N ASP A 126 -14.64 -15.91 9.53
CA ASP A 126 -14.86 -15.20 10.78
C ASP A 126 -14.28 -13.77 10.74
N ARG A 127 -13.25 -13.56 9.92
CA ARG A 127 -12.70 -12.24 9.61
C ARG A 127 -12.59 -12.04 8.11
N TYR A 128 -13.01 -10.87 7.66
CA TYR A 128 -13.06 -10.56 6.24
C TYR A 128 -12.48 -9.17 5.99
N HIS A 129 -11.46 -9.11 5.15
CA HIS A 129 -10.88 -7.87 4.65
C HIS A 129 -10.64 -8.00 3.14
N THR A 130 -10.83 -6.92 2.41
CA THR A 130 -10.69 -6.92 0.96
C THR A 130 -10.29 -5.53 0.48
N GLU A 131 -9.48 -5.48 -0.57
CA GLU A 131 -9.00 -4.27 -1.21
C GLU A 131 -8.75 -4.53 -2.71
N ASP A 132 -8.36 -3.49 -3.45
CA ASP A 132 -7.96 -3.60 -4.85
C ASP A 132 -9.03 -4.22 -5.78
N LEU A 133 -10.27 -3.71 -5.69
CA LEU A 133 -11.38 -4.10 -6.56
C LEU A 133 -11.13 -3.72 -8.03
N ILE A 134 -11.18 -4.73 -8.89
CA ILE A 134 -11.15 -4.63 -10.35
C ILE A 134 -12.46 -5.19 -10.89
N GLN A 135 -13.17 -4.40 -11.70
CA GLN A 135 -14.38 -4.82 -12.39
C GLN A 135 -14.28 -4.50 -13.86
N GLY A 136 -14.91 -5.28 -14.72
CA GLY A 136 -14.95 -4.97 -16.15
C GLY A 136 -15.62 -6.07 -16.96
N ARG A 137 -15.44 -6.01 -18.28
CA ARG A 137 -15.95 -7.00 -19.21
C ARG A 137 -14.85 -7.51 -20.12
N VAL A 138 -14.78 -8.83 -20.30
CA VAL A 138 -13.96 -9.49 -21.31
C VAL A 138 -14.90 -10.13 -22.34
N GLY A 139 -14.97 -9.54 -23.53
CA GLY A 139 -15.90 -9.96 -24.57
C GLY A 139 -17.36 -9.79 -24.16
N LYS A 140 -18.04 -10.90 -23.84
CA LYS A 140 -19.46 -10.90 -23.37
C LYS A 140 -19.61 -11.23 -21.89
N THR A 141 -18.51 -11.44 -21.18
CA THR A 141 -18.51 -11.90 -19.80
C THR A 141 -18.07 -10.78 -18.88
N ASP A 142 -18.94 -10.43 -17.94
CA ASP A 142 -18.59 -9.52 -16.85
C ASP A 142 -17.70 -10.25 -15.84
N PHE A 143 -16.67 -9.56 -15.34
CA PHE A 143 -15.78 -10.08 -14.31
C PHE A 143 -15.60 -9.06 -13.17
N CYS A 144 -15.29 -9.61 -12.01
CA CYS A 144 -15.02 -8.87 -10.78
C CYS A 144 -13.93 -9.64 -10.02
N CYS A 145 -12.84 -8.96 -9.69
CA CYS A 145 -11.69 -9.50 -8.97
C CYS A 145 -11.31 -8.52 -7.86
N ALA A 146 -10.88 -9.02 -6.71
CA ALA A 146 -10.32 -8.19 -5.64
C ALA A 146 -9.31 -9.01 -4.83
N GLU A 147 -8.38 -8.35 -4.17
CA GLU A 147 -7.60 -9.00 -3.12
C GLU A 147 -8.52 -9.22 -1.92
N THR A 148 -8.54 -10.44 -1.38
CA THR A 148 -9.43 -10.83 -0.28
C THR A 148 -8.65 -11.66 0.73
N HIS A 149 -8.66 -11.20 1.97
CA HIS A 149 -8.14 -11.89 3.15
C HIS A 149 -9.33 -12.37 3.98
N ALA A 150 -9.55 -13.67 4.01
CA ALA A 150 -10.71 -14.31 4.64
C ALA A 150 -10.21 -15.36 5.64
N GLU A 151 -10.25 -15.06 6.94
CA GLU A 151 -9.69 -15.93 7.99
C GLU A 151 -10.80 -16.71 8.72
N GLU A 152 -10.57 -17.99 8.98
CA GLU A 152 -11.36 -18.86 9.86
C GLU A 152 -10.73 -18.97 11.26
N ARG A 153 -11.56 -18.93 12.30
CA ARG A 153 -11.13 -19.12 13.68
C ARG A 153 -11.02 -20.60 14.02
N THR A 154 -9.80 -21.08 14.15
CA THR A 154 -9.55 -22.42 14.68
C THR A 154 -9.39 -22.39 16.20
N THR A 155 -9.97 -23.39 16.87
CA THR A 155 -9.82 -23.61 18.31
C THR A 155 -9.07 -24.91 18.56
N ARG A 156 -7.99 -24.84 19.33
CA ARG A 156 -7.20 -26.02 19.74
C ARG A 156 -7.23 -26.18 21.24
N VAL A 157 -7.55 -27.39 21.68
CA VAL A 157 -7.48 -27.79 23.09
C VAL A 157 -6.27 -28.69 23.28
N ASN A 158 -5.40 -28.37 24.23
CA ASN A 158 -4.24 -29.21 24.54
C ASN A 158 -4.60 -30.34 25.52
N SER A 159 -3.68 -31.28 25.72
CA SER A 159 -3.86 -32.42 26.64
C SER A 159 -4.04 -32.03 28.11
N LYS A 160 -3.84 -30.74 28.46
CA LYS A 160 -4.06 -30.17 29.79
C LYS A 160 -5.38 -29.39 29.89
N GLY A 161 -6.23 -29.46 28.86
CA GLY A 161 -7.55 -28.79 28.82
C GLY A 161 -7.50 -27.28 28.55
N GLN A 162 -6.34 -26.72 28.19
CA GLN A 162 -6.23 -25.31 27.84
C GLN A 162 -6.66 -25.08 26.41
N THR A 163 -7.48 -24.06 26.20
CA THR A 163 -8.02 -23.68 24.89
C THR A 163 -7.23 -22.51 24.31
N SER A 164 -6.78 -22.63 23.06
CA SER A 164 -6.12 -21.56 22.30
C SER A 164 -6.88 -21.30 21.01
N HIS A 165 -7.05 -20.03 20.66
CA HIS A 165 -7.68 -19.60 19.41
C HIS A 165 -6.62 -19.02 18.49
N TYR A 166 -6.64 -19.41 17.22
CA TYR A 166 -5.80 -18.84 16.17
C TYR A 166 -6.58 -18.75 14.87
N TRP A 167 -6.10 -17.91 13.96
CA TRP A 167 -6.74 -17.62 12.68
C TRP A 167 -5.97 -18.34 11.57
N VAL A 168 -6.69 -18.88 10.60
CA VAL A 168 -6.14 -19.55 9.41
C VAL A 168 -6.83 -19.00 8.18
N ASP A 169 -6.07 -18.81 7.10
CA ASP A 169 -6.59 -18.43 5.78
C ASP A 169 -7.22 -19.64 5.04
#